data_AF-A0A0A2HSP8-F1
#
_entry.id   AF-A0A0A2HSP8-F1
#
_cell.length_a   1.000
_cell.length_b   1.000
_cell.length_c   1.000
_cell.angle_alpha   90.00
_cell.angle_beta   90.00
_cell.angle_gamma   90.00
#
_symmetry.space_group_name_H-M   'P 1'
#
loop_
_entity.id
_entity.type
_entity.pdbx_description
1 polymer ?
#
loop_
_entity_poly.entity_id
_entity_poly.type
_entity_poly.pdbx_seq_one_letter_code
_entity_poly.pdbx_strand_id
1 'polypeptide(L)'
;MKKLLITLLLCLMPVAAMAAPGWERNITAEWGYDAPADLVLTGFRMYQEGVAVCDFTGPDLRTGTCNILLLKRSTPFTLTAVFASGEESPHSDAYVLLDWGPKPRIIRLESR
;
A
#
# COMPACT_ATOMS: atom_id res chain seq x y z
N MET A 1 -8.95 -43.89 33.19
CA MET A 1 -9.48 -43.04 32.11
C MET A 1 -9.81 -41.66 32.69
N LYS A 2 -8.81 -40.81 32.95
CA LYS A 2 -9.04 -39.47 33.58
C LYS A 2 -7.96 -38.42 33.29
N LYS A 3 -6.96 -38.77 32.46
CA LYS A 3 -5.86 -37.87 32.06
C LYS A 3 -6.01 -37.28 30.66
N LEU A 4 -7.09 -37.64 29.94
CA LEU A 4 -7.32 -37.21 28.55
C LEU A 4 -8.13 -35.91 28.41
N LEU A 5 -8.71 -35.41 29.50
CA LEU A 5 -9.65 -34.27 29.44
C LEU A 5 -8.96 -32.90 29.57
N ILE A 6 -7.71 -32.85 30.06
CA ILE A 6 -7.00 -31.60 30.34
C ILE A 6 -6.31 -31.06 29.07
N THR A 7 -5.96 -31.91 28.11
CA THR A 7 -5.29 -31.50 26.86
C THR A 7 -6.24 -30.84 25.85
N LEU A 8 -7.55 -31.11 25.92
CA LEU A 8 -8.53 -30.56 24.98
C LEU A 8 -8.98 -29.13 25.34
N LEU A 9 -8.75 -28.69 26.58
CA LEU A 9 -9.22 -27.38 27.06
C LEU A 9 -8.26 -26.22 26.74
N LEU A 10 -7.03 -26.50 26.30
CA LEU A 10 -6.02 -25.47 26.02
C LEU A 10 -6.08 -24.88 24.59
N CYS A 11 -6.86 -25.45 23.67
CA CYS A 11 -6.98 -24.98 22.28
C CYS A 11 -8.12 -23.98 22.04
N LEU A 12 -8.87 -23.60 23.08
CA LEU A 12 -10.02 -22.70 22.98
C LEU A 12 -9.71 -21.26 23.43
N MET A 13 -8.45 -20.93 23.77
CA MET A 13 -8.12 -19.54 24.03
C MET A 13 -8.04 -18.80 22.68
N PRO A 14 -8.84 -17.74 22.48
CA PRO A 14 -8.70 -16.90 21.32
C PRO A 14 -7.30 -16.32 21.36
N VAL A 15 -6.50 -16.64 20.35
CA VAL A 15 -5.24 -15.96 20.11
C VAL A 15 -5.63 -14.52 19.83
N ALA A 16 -5.55 -13.66 20.86
CA ALA A 16 -5.64 -12.24 20.67
C ALA A 16 -4.47 -11.88 19.76
N ALA A 17 -4.76 -11.63 18.48
CA ALA A 17 -3.79 -11.10 17.54
C ALA A 17 -3.32 -9.76 18.13
N MET A 18 -2.15 -9.78 18.76
CA MET A 18 -1.52 -8.56 19.21
C MET A 18 -1.19 -7.77 17.95
N ALA A 19 -1.98 -6.73 17.67
CA ALA A 19 -1.64 -5.77 16.64
C ALA A 19 -0.26 -5.20 16.99
N ALA A 20 0.74 -5.45 16.14
CA ALA A 20 2.06 -4.89 16.33
C ALA A 20 1.94 -3.36 16.37
N PRO A 21 2.68 -2.67 17.26
CA PRO A 21 2.65 -1.21 17.29
C PRO A 21 3.22 -0.68 15.97
N GLY A 22 2.32 -0.18 15.11
CA GLY A 22 2.68 0.55 13.92
C GLY A 22 2.96 2.02 14.25
N TRP A 23 3.52 2.73 13.27
CA TRP A 23 3.80 4.16 13.37
C TRP A 23 3.17 4.89 12.20
N GLU A 24 2.36 5.91 12.49
CA GLU A 24 1.75 6.72 11.44
C GLU A 24 2.80 7.59 10.76
N ARG A 25 2.70 7.67 9.42
CA ARG A 25 3.45 8.62 8.61
C ARG A 25 2.58 9.22 7.54
N ASN A 26 2.87 10.48 7.28
CA ASN A 26 2.36 11.18 6.14
C ASN A 26 3.39 11.05 5.01
N ILE A 27 3.11 10.19 4.02
CA ILE A 27 3.95 10.01 2.85
C ILE A 27 3.40 10.90 1.73
N THR A 28 4.27 11.76 1.22
CA THR A 28 4.04 12.42 -0.07
C THR A 28 4.72 11.59 -1.15
N ALA A 29 3.96 11.20 -2.16
CA ALA A 29 4.47 10.62 -3.38
C ALA A 29 4.37 11.66 -4.49
N GLU A 30 5.33 11.64 -5.40
CA GLU A 30 5.29 12.37 -6.66
C GLU A 30 5.40 11.34 -7.77
N TRP A 31 4.74 11.53 -8.91
CA TRP A 31 4.79 10.56 -10.00
C TRP A 31 4.63 11.19 -11.37
N GLY A 32 5.14 10.48 -12.37
CA GLY A 32 4.90 10.76 -13.79
C GLY A 32 4.15 9.57 -14.40
N TYR A 33 3.14 9.87 -15.22
CA TYR A 33 2.38 8.88 -15.98
C TYR A 33 1.82 9.51 -17.24
N ASP A 34 1.99 8.80 -18.35
CA ASP A 34 1.42 9.13 -19.66
C ASP A 34 0.43 8.02 -20.02
N ALA A 35 -0.87 8.33 -19.94
CA ALA A 35 -1.91 7.35 -20.22
C ALA A 35 -1.96 7.03 -21.72
N PRO A 36 -2.19 5.76 -22.11
CA PRO A 36 -2.54 5.41 -23.48
C PRO A 36 -3.76 6.22 -23.96
N ALA A 37 -3.76 6.64 -25.23
CA ALA A 37 -4.78 7.54 -25.77
C ALA A 37 -6.20 6.95 -25.79
N ASP A 38 -6.33 5.63 -25.71
CA ASP A 38 -7.56 4.87 -25.67
C ASP A 38 -8.12 4.66 -24.25
N LEU A 39 -7.35 5.00 -23.21
CA LEU A 39 -7.75 4.82 -21.82
C LEU A 39 -8.04 6.15 -21.13
N VAL A 40 -9.21 6.23 -20.50
CA VAL A 40 -9.61 7.40 -19.71
C VAL A 40 -9.09 7.24 -18.28
N LEU A 41 -8.02 7.96 -17.95
CA LEU A 41 -7.49 8.03 -16.60
C LEU A 41 -8.47 8.76 -15.66
N THR A 42 -8.64 8.23 -14.45
CA THR A 42 -9.50 8.84 -13.42
C THR A 42 -8.73 9.18 -12.14
N GLY A 43 -7.58 8.54 -11.93
CA GLY A 43 -6.76 8.76 -10.76
C GLY A 43 -5.66 7.74 -10.61
N PHE A 44 -5.16 7.60 -9.39
CA PHE A 44 -4.06 6.71 -9.05
C PHE A 44 -4.34 6.01 -7.72
N ARG A 45 -3.80 4.82 -7.54
CA ARG A 45 -3.90 4.07 -6.29
C ARG A 45 -2.53 3.69 -5.77
N MET A 46 -2.29 3.94 -4.50
CA MET A 46 -1.06 3.56 -3.81
C MET A 46 -1.25 2.27 -3.03
N TYR A 47 -0.21 1.44 -3.08
CA TYR A 47 -0.17 0.14 -2.44
C TYR A 47 1.01 0.07 -1.47
N GLN A 48 0.77 -0.51 -0.30
CA GLN A 48 1.76 -0.87 0.70
C GLN A 48 1.84 -2.40 0.77
N GLU A 49 2.99 -2.99 0.43
CA GLU A 49 3.16 -4.45 0.40
C GLU A 49 2.07 -5.17 -0.44
N GLY A 50 1.61 -4.54 -1.51
CA GLY A 50 0.55 -5.07 -2.39
C GLY A 50 -0.87 -4.84 -1.90
N VAL A 51 -1.08 -4.19 -0.75
CA VAL A 51 -2.40 -3.82 -0.23
C VAL A 51 -2.69 -2.36 -0.55
N ALA A 52 -3.86 -2.07 -1.14
CA ALA A 52 -4.27 -0.71 -1.43
C ALA A 52 -4.41 0.10 -0.13
N VAL A 53 -3.78 1.26 -0.08
CA VAL A 53 -3.77 2.14 1.11
C VAL A 53 -4.40 3.50 0.84
N CYS A 54 -4.30 4.01 -0.39
CA CYS A 54 -4.75 5.36 -0.72
C CYS A 54 -5.19 5.46 -2.18
N ASP A 55 -6.26 6.22 -2.43
CA ASP A 55 -6.69 6.62 -3.77
C ASP A 55 -6.47 8.13 -3.95
N PHE A 56 -5.95 8.50 -5.12
CA PHE A 56 -5.73 9.89 -5.54
C PHE A 56 -6.63 10.17 -6.74
N THR A 57 -7.70 10.94 -6.54
CA THR A 57 -8.68 11.24 -7.59
C THR A 57 -8.24 12.43 -8.43
N GLY A 58 -8.13 12.24 -9.74
CA GLY A 58 -7.76 13.29 -10.70
C GLY A 58 -6.74 12.79 -11.73
N PRO A 59 -7.04 12.85 -13.03
CA PRO A 59 -6.13 12.37 -14.08
C PRO A 59 -4.83 13.17 -14.18
N ASP A 60 -4.88 14.44 -13.82
CA ASP A 60 -3.74 15.36 -13.92
C ASP A 60 -2.88 15.39 -12.65
N LEU A 61 -3.22 14.60 -11.63
CA LEU A 61 -2.41 14.53 -10.41
C LEU A 61 -1.03 13.94 -10.69
N ARG A 62 0.00 14.60 -10.17
CA ARG A 62 1.41 14.16 -10.22
C ARG A 62 2.04 14.15 -8.84
N THR A 63 1.24 14.44 -7.81
CA THR A 63 1.64 14.37 -6.41
C THR A 63 0.41 14.03 -5.57
N GLY A 64 0.65 13.34 -4.47
CA GLY A 64 -0.39 12.89 -3.55
C GLY A 64 0.21 12.65 -2.19
N THR A 65 -0.55 12.96 -1.16
CA THR A 65 -0.12 12.77 0.22
C THR A 65 -1.09 11.83 0.91
N CYS A 66 -0.56 10.85 1.65
CA CYS A 66 -1.37 9.90 2.37
C CYS A 66 -0.82 9.59 3.76
N ASN A 67 -1.72 9.51 4.75
CA ASN A 67 -1.37 8.98 6.06
C ASN A 67 -1.46 7.46 6.02
N ILE A 68 -0.37 6.79 6.38
CA ILE A 68 -0.28 5.34 6.41
C ILE A 68 0.30 4.86 7.74
N LEU A 69 -0.08 3.64 8.12
CA LEU A 69 0.50 2.94 9.26
C LEU A 69 1.61 2.01 8.79
N LEU A 70 2.84 2.33 9.19
CA LEU A 70 4.00 1.50 8.88
C LEU A 70 4.22 0.48 9.99
N LEU A 71 4.30 -0.80 9.60
CA LEU A 71 4.55 -1.91 10.52
C LEU A 71 6.03 -2.36 10.49
N LYS A 72 6.76 -1.93 9.46
CA LYS A 72 8.16 -2.28 9.22
C LYS A 72 8.95 -1.04 8.82
N ARG A 73 10.24 -1.02 9.17
CA ARG A 73 11.17 0.08 8.81
C ARG A 73 11.49 0.14 7.32
N SER A 74 11.37 -1.00 6.64
CA SER A 74 11.54 -1.15 5.19
C SER A 74 10.20 -1.62 4.66
N THR A 75 9.53 -0.75 3.92
CA THR A 75 8.20 -1.05 3.39
C THR A 75 8.17 -0.65 1.91
N PRO A 76 7.91 -1.59 0.98
CA PRO A 76 7.77 -1.30 -0.44
C PRO A 76 6.42 -0.67 -0.73
N PHE A 77 6.46 0.40 -1.53
CA PHE A 77 5.30 1.08 -2.09
C PHE A 77 5.29 0.96 -3.59
N THR A 78 4.11 0.77 -4.16
CA THR A 78 3.88 0.85 -5.60
C THR A 78 2.67 1.73 -5.87
N LEU A 79 2.57 2.23 -7.09
CA LEU A 79 1.44 3.01 -7.57
C LEU A 79 0.84 2.31 -8.80
N THR A 80 -0.44 2.53 -9.06
CA THR A 80 -1.10 2.20 -10.33
C THR A 80 -1.91 3.40 -10.80
N ALA A 81 -2.13 3.49 -12.11
CA ALA A 81 -3.15 4.35 -12.69
C ALA A 81 -4.50 3.64 -12.66
N VAL A 82 -5.58 4.37 -12.35
CA VAL A 82 -6.96 3.85 -12.30
C VAL A 82 -7.75 4.44 -13.45
N PHE A 83 -8.34 3.60 -14.30
CA PHE A 83 -9.09 4.02 -15.47
C PHE A 83 -10.61 4.05 -15.22
N ALA A 84 -11.34 4.75 -16.08
CA ALA A 84 -12.80 4.87 -16.00
C ALA A 84 -13.52 3.52 -16.18
N SER A 85 -12.86 2.52 -16.79
CA SER A 85 -13.34 1.14 -16.89
C SER A 85 -13.31 0.40 -15.55
N GLY A 86 -12.61 0.94 -14.55
CA GLY A 86 -12.31 0.26 -13.28
C GLY A 86 -11.06 -0.62 -13.34
N GLU A 87 -10.43 -0.76 -14.50
CA GLU A 87 -9.13 -1.44 -14.65
C GLU A 87 -7.99 -0.55 -14.14
N GLU A 88 -6.88 -1.21 -13.79
CA GLU A 88 -5.66 -0.54 -13.34
C GLU A 88 -4.49 -0.84 -14.27
N SER A 89 -3.54 0.10 -14.36
CA SER A 89 -2.26 -0.17 -15.01
C SER A 89 -1.46 -1.24 -14.25
N PRO A 90 -0.40 -1.80 -14.87
CA PRO A 90 0.65 -2.45 -14.10
C PRO A 90 1.18 -1.54 -12.98
N HIS A 91 1.69 -2.15 -11.92
CA HIS A 91 2.35 -1.43 -10.84
C HIS A 91 3.61 -0.72 -11.32
N SER A 92 3.90 0.44 -10.72
CA SER A 92 5.22 1.09 -10.79
C SER A 92 6.33 0.17 -10.28
N ASP A 93 7.57 0.57 -10.55
CA ASP A 93 8.70 0.11 -9.75
C ASP A 93 8.44 0.34 -8.26
N ALA A 94 8.87 -0.62 -7.44
CA ALA A 94 8.71 -0.55 -6.01
C ALA A 94 9.67 0.48 -5.41
N TYR A 95 9.12 1.43 -4.68
CA TYR A 95 9.90 2.35 -3.86
C TYR A 95 9.93 1.87 -2.41
N VAL A 96 11.13 1.56 -1.91
CA VAL A 96 11.31 1.13 -0.53
C VAL A 96 11.55 2.34 0.35
N LEU A 97 10.57 2.64 1.21
CA LEU A 97 10.76 3.66 2.23
C LEU A 97 11.67 3.11 3.34
N LEU A 98 12.75 3.84 3.62
CA LEU A 98 13.61 3.63 4.78
C LEU A 98 13.36 4.75 5.79
N ASP A 99 12.97 4.41 7.02
CA ASP A 99 12.63 5.36 8.11
C ASP A 99 13.80 6.30 8.53
N TRP A 100 14.98 6.18 7.93
CA TRP A 100 16.21 6.92 8.29
C TRP A 100 16.69 7.91 7.20
N GLY A 101 15.90 8.19 6.17
CA GLY A 101 16.26 9.08 5.04
C GLY A 101 15.31 10.27 4.81
N PRO A 102 15.73 11.31 4.05
CA PRO A 102 14.96 12.54 3.88
C PRO A 102 13.67 12.37 3.03
N LYS A 103 12.79 13.38 3.21
CA LYS A 103 11.52 13.78 2.55
C LYS A 103 11.36 13.47 1.02
N PRO A 104 10.14 13.62 0.45
CA PRO A 104 9.54 12.69 -0.52
C PRO A 104 10.32 12.53 -1.84
N ARG A 105 10.21 11.34 -2.43
CA ARG A 105 10.85 10.97 -3.70
C ARG A 105 9.81 10.61 -4.75
N ILE A 106 10.12 10.97 -5.99
CA ILE A 106 9.34 10.69 -7.19
C ILE A 106 9.31 9.17 -7.45
N ILE A 107 8.13 8.58 -7.51
CA ILE A 107 7.82 7.23 -7.98
C ILE A 107 7.43 7.34 -9.45
N ARG A 108 8.17 6.69 -10.36
CA ARG A 108 7.83 6.73 -11.80
C ARG A 108 6.94 5.54 -12.15
N LEU A 109 5.79 5.79 -12.79
CA LEU A 109 5.00 4.75 -13.42
C LEU A 109 5.55 4.50 -14.83
N GLU A 110 5.82 3.24 -15.17
CA GLU A 110 6.13 2.87 -16.55
C GLU A 110 4.82 2.63 -17.31
N SER A 111 4.60 3.40 -18.37
CA SER A 111 3.61 3.09 -19.40
C SER A 111 4.22 2.04 -20.33
N ARG A 112 3.61 0.85 -20.43
CA ARG A 112 3.90 -0.08 -21.53
C ARG A 112 2.93 0.14 -22.67
#